data_AF-R6HTC5-F1
#
_entry.id   AF-R6HTC5-F1
#
_cell.length_a   1.000
_cell.length_b   1.000
_cell.length_c   1.000
_cell.angle_alpha   90.00
_cell.angle_beta   90.00
_cell.angle_gamma   90.00
#
_symmetry.space_group_name_H-M   'P 1'
#
loop_
_entity.id
_entity.type
_entity.pdbx_description
1 polymer ?
#
loop_
_entity_poly.entity_id
_entity_poly.type
_entity_poly.pdbx_seq_one_letter_code
_entity_poly.pdbx_strand_id
1 'polypeptide(L)'
;MLELLKSGRINNRLLCEMALHKDFRRLMVDIEVYVDRIASMRIKDLNTVLEVTRAQLQAKCDGDETALDLRTIESAITDEDEYFSYTVHNDIDRIIRDIREAHKDDATTADDPSGAAMVKAALDDAGAIEGSESERQAKLFCAQLGINYSKLTREEFYSLVEILKKSKLMKSSKNMRGRSSGKKRK
;
A
#
# COMPACT_ATOMS: atom_id res chain seq x y z
N MET A 1 4.74 -3.64 32.30
CA MET A 1 5.32 -4.14 31.04
C MET A 1 5.24 -5.66 30.90
N LEU A 2 5.76 -6.46 31.85
CA LEU A 2 5.75 -7.93 31.74
C LEU A 2 4.34 -8.53 31.60
N GLU A 3 3.35 -8.02 32.32
CA GLU A 3 1.95 -8.46 32.18
C GLU A 3 1.38 -8.18 30.79
N LEU A 4 1.68 -7.00 30.22
CA LEU A 4 1.26 -6.63 28.87
C LEU A 4 1.86 -7.59 27.82
N LEU A 5 3.16 -7.86 27.91
CA LEU A 5 3.85 -8.80 27.01
C LEU A 5 3.28 -10.23 27.12
N LYS A 6 2.95 -10.68 28.34
CA LYS A 6 2.35 -12.02 28.56
C LYS A 6 0.88 -12.10 28.19
N SER A 7 0.18 -10.98 28.09
CA SER A 7 -1.27 -10.95 27.87
C SER A 7 -1.71 -11.41 26.47
N GLY A 8 -0.80 -11.48 25.50
CA GLY A 8 -1.11 -11.75 24.09
C GLY A 8 -1.90 -10.63 23.39
N ARG A 9 -2.15 -9.51 24.08
CA ARG A 9 -2.90 -8.35 23.54
C ARG A 9 -2.09 -7.50 22.56
N ILE A 10 -0.79 -7.73 22.48
CA ILE A 10 0.14 -7.04 21.58
C ILE A 10 0.93 -8.06 20.79
N ASN A 11 1.29 -7.70 19.55
CA ASN A 11 2.16 -8.51 18.73
C ASN A 11 3.61 -8.36 19.21
N ASN A 12 4.04 -9.25 20.09
CA ASN A 12 5.40 -9.23 20.66
C ASN A 12 6.49 -9.36 19.59
N ARG A 13 6.22 -10.09 18.50
CA ARG A 13 7.16 -10.22 17.37
C ARG A 13 7.40 -8.84 16.74
N LEU A 14 6.34 -8.14 16.33
CA LEU A 14 6.45 -6.80 15.74
C LEU A 14 7.08 -5.79 16.71
N LEU A 15 6.73 -5.84 17.99
CA LEU A 15 7.34 -4.98 19.00
C LEU A 15 8.85 -5.19 19.08
N CYS A 16 9.32 -6.45 19.06
CA CYS A 16 10.75 -6.75 19.06
C CYS A 16 11.43 -6.31 17.76
N GLU A 17 10.80 -6.48 16.60
CA GLU A 17 11.33 -6.04 15.31
C GLU A 17 11.48 -4.51 15.25
N MET A 18 10.50 -3.77 15.76
CA MET A 18 10.60 -2.31 15.94
C MET A 18 11.74 -1.94 16.86
N ALA A 19 11.84 -2.58 18.04
CA ALA A 19 12.86 -2.27 19.04
C ALA A 19 14.30 -2.59 18.56
N LEU A 20 14.46 -3.59 17.69
CA LEU A 20 15.74 -3.99 17.12
C LEU A 20 16.12 -3.21 15.85
N HIS A 21 15.22 -2.38 15.33
CA HIS A 21 15.50 -1.60 14.13
C HIS A 21 16.65 -0.61 14.36
N LYS A 22 17.57 -0.49 13.39
CA LYS A 22 18.75 0.40 13.47
C LYS A 22 18.42 1.86 13.83
N ASP A 23 17.28 2.33 13.35
CA ASP A 23 16.80 3.71 13.56
C ASP A 23 15.92 3.86 14.81
N PHE A 24 15.61 2.78 15.54
CA PHE A 24 14.75 2.83 16.73
C PHE A 24 15.33 3.71 17.84
N ARG A 25 16.65 3.66 18.04
CA ARG A 25 17.33 4.53 19.01
C ARG A 25 17.14 6.01 18.67
N ARG A 26 17.15 6.36 17.38
CA ARG A 26 16.92 7.75 16.94
C ARG A 26 15.48 8.17 17.23
N LEU A 27 14.51 7.33 16.86
CA LEU A 27 13.09 7.56 17.18
C LEU A 27 12.89 7.82 18.68
N MET A 28 13.51 7.03 19.55
CA MET A 28 13.39 7.22 21.00
C MET A 28 13.96 8.55 21.49
N VAL A 29 15.08 9.00 20.92
CA VAL A 29 15.67 10.31 21.25
C VAL A 29 14.76 11.43 20.75
N ASP A 30 14.22 11.34 19.54
CA ASP A 30 13.35 12.37 18.98
C ASP A 30 12.01 12.45 19.76
N ILE A 31 11.49 11.30 20.21
CA ILE A 31 10.34 11.25 21.14
C ILE A 31 10.70 11.87 22.49
N GLU A 32 11.86 11.58 23.06
CA GLU A 32 12.32 12.16 24.33
C GLU A 32 12.44 13.68 24.24
N VAL A 33 13.03 14.20 23.16
CA VAL A 33 13.13 15.65 22.90
C VAL A 33 11.75 16.33 22.88
N TYR A 34 10.74 15.67 22.32
CA TYR A 34 9.37 16.15 22.30
C TYR A 34 8.69 16.05 23.68
N VAL A 35 8.73 14.86 24.29
CA VAL A 35 8.06 14.57 25.57
C VAL A 35 8.62 15.41 26.72
N ASP A 36 9.94 15.55 26.77
CA ASP A 36 10.63 16.32 27.82
C ASP A 36 10.55 17.83 27.58
N ARG A 37 9.91 18.26 26.49
CA ARG A 37 9.65 19.66 26.13
C ARG A 37 10.91 20.54 26.05
N ILE A 38 12.07 19.92 25.82
CA ILE A 38 13.35 20.64 25.74
C ILE A 38 13.34 21.59 24.55
N ALA A 39 12.89 21.11 23.40
CA ALA A 39 12.81 21.91 22.19
C ALA A 39 11.53 22.78 22.15
N SER A 40 10.44 22.35 22.80
CA SER A 40 9.22 23.15 23.04
C SER A 40 9.52 24.50 23.70
N MET A 41 10.34 24.50 24.75
CA MET A 41 10.75 25.72 25.43
C MET A 41 11.47 26.68 24.48
N ARG A 42 12.34 26.15 23.60
CA ARG A 42 13.07 26.95 22.61
C ARG A 42 12.18 27.50 21.52
N ILE A 43 11.24 26.71 21.01
CA ILE A 43 10.25 27.15 20.02
C ILE A 43 9.39 28.28 20.62
N LYS A 44 8.95 28.11 21.87
CA LYS A 44 8.18 29.14 22.58
C LYS A 44 8.97 30.43 22.78
N ASP A 45 10.24 30.35 23.17
CA ASP A 45 11.11 31.52 23.30
C ASP A 45 11.23 32.27 21.96
N LEU A 46 11.44 31.54 20.85
CA LEU A 46 11.53 32.11 19.51
C LEU A 46 10.21 32.74 19.05
N ASN A 47 9.09 32.03 19.24
CA ASN A 47 7.75 32.55 18.92
C ASN A 47 7.45 33.83 19.72
N THR A 48 7.85 33.88 20.99
CA THR A 48 7.67 35.08 21.83
C THR A 48 8.42 36.28 21.23
N VAL A 49 9.66 36.08 20.76
CA VAL A 49 10.44 37.15 20.10
C VAL A 49 9.77 37.59 18.80
N LEU A 50 9.25 36.65 18.00
CA LEU A 50 8.53 36.95 16.77
C LEU A 50 7.23 37.73 17.03
N GLU A 51 6.47 37.36 18.06
CA GLU A 51 5.25 38.07 18.47
C GLU A 51 5.54 39.49 18.94
N VAL A 52 6.60 39.70 19.73
CA VAL A 52 7.04 41.06 20.12
C VAL A 52 7.42 41.88 18.89
N THR A 53 8.15 41.29 17.95
CA THR A 53 8.55 41.97 16.71
C THR A 53 7.34 42.29 15.84
N ARG A 54 6.36 41.37 15.75
CA ARG A 54 5.09 41.57 15.05
C ARG A 54 4.34 42.78 15.63
N ALA A 55 4.19 42.85 16.95
CA ALA A 55 3.50 43.94 17.61
C ALA A 55 4.17 45.31 17.34
N GLN A 56 5.51 45.34 17.31
CA GLN A 56 6.27 46.56 17.00
C GLN A 56 6.11 47.02 15.53
N LEU A 57 6.02 46.08 14.59
CA LEU A 57 5.78 46.40 13.18
C LEU A 57 4.33 46.81 12.92
N GLN A 58 3.36 46.15 13.55
CA GLN A 58 1.93 46.52 13.44
C GLN A 58 1.69 47.97 13.87
N ALA A 59 2.39 48.45 14.92
CA ALA A 59 2.32 49.83 15.35
C ALA A 59 2.87 50.85 14.34
N LYS A 60 3.63 50.40 13.33
CA LYS A 60 4.25 51.24 12.29
C LYS A 60 3.58 51.12 10.91
N CYS A 61 2.75 50.09 10.70
CA CYS A 61 2.20 49.75 9.38
C CYS A 61 0.83 50.40 9.07
N ASP A 62 0.33 51.36 9.85
CA ASP A 62 -0.94 52.07 9.63
C ASP A 62 -2.15 51.16 9.27
N GLY A 63 -2.14 49.90 9.73
CA GLY A 63 -3.21 48.94 9.48
C GLY A 63 -3.06 48.08 8.21
N ASP A 64 -1.95 48.14 7.48
CA ASP A 64 -1.65 47.19 6.40
C ASP A 64 -1.20 45.84 6.96
N GLU A 65 -2.17 44.97 7.28
CA GLU A 65 -1.93 43.61 7.76
C GLU A 65 -1.30 42.68 6.70
N THR A 66 -1.28 43.11 5.42
CA THR A 66 -0.70 42.33 4.32
C THR A 66 0.73 42.74 3.98
N ALA A 67 1.31 43.68 4.71
CA ALA A 67 2.70 44.08 4.57
C ALA A 67 3.62 42.84 4.61
N LEU A 68 4.55 42.76 3.65
CA LEU A 68 5.44 41.62 3.47
C LEU A 68 6.15 41.22 4.78
N ASP A 69 6.59 42.21 5.56
CA ASP A 69 7.29 42.00 6.82
C ASP A 69 6.40 41.31 7.87
N LEU A 70 5.13 41.70 7.96
CA LEU A 70 4.16 41.08 8.88
C LEU A 70 3.83 39.65 8.47
N ARG A 71 3.64 39.39 7.16
CA ARG A 71 3.39 38.04 6.63
C ARG A 71 4.61 37.13 6.80
N THR A 72 5.82 37.70 6.69
CA THR A 72 7.07 36.97 6.92
C THR A 72 7.19 36.51 8.37
N ILE A 73 6.89 37.39 9.33
CA ILE A 73 6.93 37.03 10.76
C ILE A 73 5.85 36.00 11.09
N GLU A 74 4.63 36.17 10.60
CA GLU A 74 3.54 35.22 10.81
C GLU A 74 3.89 33.81 10.31
N SER A 75 4.53 33.72 9.14
CA SER A 75 4.96 32.43 8.57
C SER A 75 6.16 31.81 9.30
N ALA A 76 6.90 32.59 10.10
CA ALA A 76 8.03 32.10 10.89
C ALA A 76 7.62 31.55 12.26
N ILE A 77 6.43 31.94 12.76
CA ILE A 77 5.87 31.37 13.99
C ILE A 77 5.59 29.89 13.74
N THR A 78 6.22 29.04 14.54
CA THR A 78 6.18 27.59 14.35
C THR A 78 5.23 26.97 15.38
N ASP A 79 4.28 26.17 14.91
CA ASP A 79 3.50 25.31 15.80
C ASP A 79 4.36 24.16 16.31
N GLU A 80 4.36 23.97 17.63
CA GLU A 80 5.20 23.01 18.31
C GLU A 80 4.85 21.58 17.89
N ASP A 81 3.56 21.24 17.93
CA ASP A 81 3.09 19.90 17.61
C ASP A 81 3.29 19.57 16.13
N GLU A 82 3.10 20.55 15.24
CA GLU A 82 3.39 20.38 13.81
C GLU A 82 4.88 20.09 13.56
N TYR A 83 5.78 20.82 14.22
CA TYR A 83 7.23 20.63 14.10
C TYR A 83 7.68 19.23 14.55
N PHE A 84 7.21 18.79 15.72
CA PHE A 84 7.62 17.48 16.25
C PHE A 84 6.91 16.32 15.57
N SER A 85 5.63 16.48 15.19
CA SER A 85 4.90 15.43 14.50
C SER A 85 5.64 15.04 13.23
N TYR A 86 6.11 15.99 12.42
CA TYR A 86 6.83 15.69 11.19
C TYR A 86 8.08 14.82 11.43
N THR A 87 8.88 15.16 12.44
CA THR A 87 10.12 14.44 12.73
C THR A 87 9.85 13.02 13.22
N VAL A 88 8.95 12.87 14.20
CA VAL A 88 8.59 11.56 14.77
C VAL A 88 7.87 10.68 13.73
N HIS A 89 6.98 11.27 12.92
CA HIS A 89 6.27 10.55 11.85
C HIS A 89 7.23 10.01 10.79
N ASN A 90 8.20 10.81 10.34
CA ASN A 90 9.17 10.33 9.36
C ASN A 90 9.99 9.14 9.87
N ASP A 91 10.41 9.18 11.14
CA ASP A 91 11.20 8.12 11.75
C ASP A 91 10.37 6.83 11.90
N ILE A 92 9.14 6.92 12.42
CA ILE A 92 8.28 5.74 12.56
C ILE A 92 7.85 5.16 11.21
N ASP A 93 7.54 6.02 10.22
CA ASP A 93 7.16 5.59 8.86
C ASP A 93 8.32 4.88 8.16
N ARG A 94 9.55 5.31 8.42
CA ARG A 94 10.73 4.64 7.89
C ARG A 94 10.90 3.25 8.51
N ILE A 95 10.81 3.14 9.83
CA ILE A 95 10.91 1.85 10.54
C ILE A 95 9.83 0.88 10.05
N ILE A 96 8.59 1.32 9.95
CA ILE A 96 7.47 0.49 9.50
C ILE A 96 7.67 0.03 8.05
N ARG A 97 8.14 0.91 7.15
CA ARG A 97 8.43 0.54 5.76
C ARG A 97 9.54 -0.50 5.66
N ASP A 98 10.63 -0.33 6.40
CA ASP A 98 11.75 -1.27 6.40
C ASP A 98 11.32 -2.65 6.96
N ILE A 99 10.51 -2.69 8.03
CA ILE A 99 9.94 -3.94 8.58
C ILE A 99 9.02 -4.61 7.56
N ARG A 100 8.12 -3.85 6.93
CA ARG A 100 7.22 -4.38 5.89
C ARG A 100 8.01 -4.96 4.71
N GLU A 101 9.08 -4.29 4.29
CA GLU A 101 9.96 -4.78 3.22
C GLU A 101 10.61 -6.11 3.59
N ALA A 102 11.13 -6.21 4.83
CA ALA A 102 11.72 -7.46 5.34
C ALA A 102 10.69 -8.61 5.44
N HIS A 103 9.40 -8.29 5.53
CA HIS A 103 8.31 -9.26 5.60
C HIS A 103 7.76 -9.68 4.22
N LYS A 104 8.21 -9.11 3.10
CA LYS A 104 7.65 -9.42 1.77
C LYS A 104 7.68 -10.91 1.44
N ASP A 105 8.81 -11.57 1.70
CA ASP A 105 8.98 -13.00 1.39
C ASP A 105 8.47 -13.93 2.52
N ASP A 106 7.87 -13.36 3.58
CA ASP A 106 7.47 -14.10 4.76
C ASP A 106 6.13 -14.81 4.51
N ALA A 107 6.04 -16.10 4.88
CA ALA A 107 4.90 -16.98 4.54
C ALA A 107 3.53 -16.54 5.12
N THR A 108 3.50 -15.48 5.93
CA THR A 108 2.29 -14.87 6.51
C THR A 108 1.85 -13.60 5.79
N THR A 109 2.66 -13.10 4.85
CA THR A 109 2.29 -11.98 3.97
C THR A 109 1.40 -12.53 2.87
N ALA A 110 0.30 -11.83 2.58
CA ALA A 110 -0.65 -12.20 1.52
C ALA A 110 -0.04 -11.91 0.13
N ASP A 111 1.10 -12.54 -0.16
CA ASP A 111 1.78 -12.55 -1.44
C ASP A 111 1.37 -13.77 -2.28
N ASP A 112 0.15 -14.26 -2.06
CA ASP A 112 -0.53 -14.93 -3.16
C ASP A 112 -0.68 -13.87 -4.26
N PRO A 113 -0.14 -14.11 -5.48
CA PRO A 113 -0.33 -13.17 -6.58
C PRO A 113 -1.83 -12.87 -6.66
N SER A 114 -2.18 -11.58 -6.65
CA SER A 114 -3.59 -11.18 -6.65
C SER A 114 -4.30 -11.98 -7.74
N GLY A 115 -5.54 -12.44 -7.49
CA GLY A 115 -6.25 -13.23 -8.49
C GLY A 115 -6.24 -12.56 -9.87
N ALA A 116 -6.16 -11.23 -9.93
CA ALA A 116 -5.95 -10.46 -11.16
C ALA A 116 -4.57 -10.65 -11.81
N ALA A 117 -3.48 -10.71 -11.05
CA ALA A 117 -2.14 -11.02 -11.57
C ALA A 117 -2.04 -12.47 -12.07
N MET A 118 -2.66 -13.43 -11.37
CA MET A 118 -2.75 -14.83 -11.84
C MET A 118 -3.59 -14.96 -13.10
N VAL A 119 -4.73 -14.26 -13.18
CA VAL A 119 -5.60 -14.23 -14.36
C VAL A 119 -4.92 -13.56 -15.54
N LYS A 120 -4.14 -12.49 -15.32
CA LYS A 120 -3.36 -11.83 -16.36
C LYS A 120 -2.26 -12.73 -16.91
N ALA A 121 -1.46 -13.34 -16.03
CA ALA A 121 -0.43 -14.30 -16.43
C ALA A 121 -1.03 -15.49 -17.21
N ALA A 122 -2.21 -15.96 -16.80
CA ALA A 122 -2.91 -17.04 -17.49
C ALA A 122 -3.53 -16.63 -18.84
N LEU A 123 -3.95 -15.37 -19.00
CA LEU A 123 -4.39 -14.82 -20.28
C LEU A 123 -3.22 -14.62 -21.24
N ASP A 124 -2.08 -14.15 -20.73
CA ASP A 124 -0.85 -13.97 -21.48
C ASP A 124 -0.30 -15.33 -21.94
N ASP A 125 -0.29 -16.33 -21.05
CA ASP A 125 0.05 -17.71 -21.40
C ASP A 125 -0.96 -18.30 -22.41
N ALA A 126 -2.27 -18.12 -22.21
CA ALA A 126 -3.35 -18.62 -23.09
C ALA A 126 -3.24 -18.13 -24.55
N GLY A 127 -2.73 -16.91 -24.76
CA GLY A 127 -2.44 -16.36 -26.09
C GLY A 127 -1.36 -17.13 -26.85
N ALA A 128 -0.47 -17.84 -26.15
CA ALA A 128 0.63 -18.63 -26.71
C ALA A 128 0.38 -20.15 -26.74
N ILE A 129 -0.82 -20.62 -26.33
CA ILE A 129 -1.08 -22.07 -26.18
C ILE A 129 -1.52 -22.71 -27.49
N GLU A 130 -0.68 -23.61 -28.01
CA GLU A 130 -1.09 -24.65 -28.95
C GLU A 130 -2.00 -25.67 -28.25
N GLY A 131 -3.16 -25.95 -28.85
CA GLY A 131 -4.18 -26.86 -28.31
C GLY A 131 -5.59 -26.51 -28.75
N SER A 132 -6.54 -27.41 -28.48
CA SER A 132 -7.96 -27.24 -28.76
C SER A 132 -8.61 -26.18 -27.85
N GLU A 133 -9.75 -25.61 -28.26
CA GLU A 133 -10.50 -24.61 -27.50
C GLU A 133 -10.82 -25.08 -26.07
N SER A 134 -11.15 -26.37 -25.90
CA SER A 134 -11.43 -26.98 -24.60
C SER A 134 -10.20 -27.06 -23.69
N GLU A 135 -9.00 -27.28 -24.25
CA GLU A 135 -7.76 -27.34 -23.49
C GLU A 135 -7.32 -25.94 -23.05
N ARG A 136 -7.50 -24.92 -23.90
CA ARG A 136 -7.28 -23.52 -23.51
C ARG A 136 -8.19 -23.11 -22.36
N GLN A 137 -9.47 -23.49 -22.43
CA GLN A 137 -10.44 -23.17 -21.40
C GLN A 137 -10.17 -23.91 -20.08
N ALA A 138 -9.68 -25.14 -20.14
CA ALA A 138 -9.26 -25.89 -18.95
C ALA A 138 -8.05 -25.25 -18.27
N LYS A 139 -7.06 -24.77 -19.03
CA LYS A 139 -5.90 -24.04 -18.48
C LYS A 139 -6.30 -22.71 -17.84
N LEU A 140 -7.23 -21.97 -18.44
CA LEU A 140 -7.77 -20.74 -17.85
C LEU A 140 -8.51 -21.04 -16.53
N PHE A 141 -9.27 -22.13 -16.48
CA PHE A 141 -9.97 -22.57 -15.28
C PHE A 141 -9.00 -22.98 -14.15
N CYS A 142 -7.92 -23.70 -14.47
CA CYS A 142 -6.85 -23.98 -13.52
C CYS A 142 -6.28 -22.70 -12.93
N ALA A 143 -5.95 -21.72 -13.76
CA ALA A 143 -5.39 -20.46 -13.30
C ALA A 143 -6.35 -19.64 -12.41
N GLN A 144 -7.63 -19.60 -12.75
CA GLN A 144 -8.66 -18.93 -11.93
C GLN A 144 -8.78 -19.54 -10.53
N LEU A 145 -8.52 -20.85 -10.40
CA LEU A 145 -8.57 -21.57 -9.13
C LEU A 145 -7.19 -21.67 -8.44
N GLY A 146 -6.15 -21.03 -8.98
CA GLY A 146 -4.79 -21.11 -8.45
C GLY A 146 -4.12 -22.48 -8.63
N ILE A 147 -4.65 -23.33 -9.50
CA ILE A 147 -4.12 -24.66 -9.80
C ILE A 147 -2.98 -24.53 -10.82
N ASN A 148 -1.78 -24.98 -10.47
CA ASN A 148 -0.65 -24.95 -11.38
C ASN A 148 -0.73 -26.09 -12.42
N TYR A 149 -1.01 -25.72 -13.68
CA TYR A 149 -1.12 -26.65 -14.81
C TYR A 149 0.12 -27.54 -15.00
N SER A 150 1.33 -27.03 -14.79
CA SER A 150 2.58 -27.79 -15.01
C SER A 150 2.75 -28.96 -14.04
N LYS A 151 1.98 -28.98 -12.94
CA LYS A 151 1.99 -30.05 -11.93
C LYS A 151 0.93 -31.12 -12.16
N LEU A 152 0.01 -30.93 -13.11
CA LEU A 152 -1.00 -31.92 -13.47
C LEU A 152 -0.41 -32.98 -14.40
N THR A 153 -0.68 -34.24 -14.11
CA THR A 153 -0.39 -35.33 -15.05
C THR A 153 -1.31 -35.25 -16.26
N ARG A 154 -0.93 -35.93 -17.36
CA ARG A 154 -1.74 -35.95 -18.59
C ARG A 154 -3.14 -36.52 -18.35
N GLU A 155 -3.27 -37.51 -17.49
CA GLU A 155 -4.55 -38.17 -17.16
C GLU A 155 -5.46 -37.28 -16.33
N GLU A 156 -4.91 -36.57 -15.35
CA GLU A 156 -5.65 -35.59 -14.54
C GLU A 156 -6.12 -34.42 -15.39
N PHE A 157 -5.27 -33.93 -16.29
CA PHE A 157 -5.62 -32.85 -17.19
C PHE A 157 -6.72 -33.28 -18.19
N TYR A 158 -6.61 -34.47 -18.77
CA TYR A 158 -7.65 -34.99 -19.67
C TYR A 158 -8.99 -35.17 -18.94
N SER A 159 -8.95 -35.68 -17.71
CA SER A 159 -10.14 -35.83 -16.86
C SER A 159 -10.77 -34.48 -16.54
N LEU A 160 -9.96 -33.47 -16.23
CA LEU A 160 -10.43 -32.10 -16.01
C LEU A 160 -11.11 -31.52 -17.26
N VAL A 161 -10.52 -31.70 -18.44
CA VAL A 161 -11.11 -31.27 -19.71
C VAL A 161 -12.46 -31.95 -19.95
N GLU A 162 -12.57 -33.25 -19.71
CA GLU A 162 -13.84 -34.00 -19.85
C GLU A 162 -14.90 -33.57 -18.83
N ILE A 163 -14.50 -33.24 -17.59
CA ILE A 163 -15.41 -32.69 -16.58
C ILE A 163 -15.91 -31.30 -17.02
N LEU A 164 -15.01 -30.43 -17.48
CA LEU A 164 -15.36 -29.08 -17.92
C LEU A 164 -16.28 -29.08 -19.14
N LYS A 165 -16.12 -30.02 -20.08
CA LYS A 165 -17.04 -30.20 -21.21
C LYS A 165 -18.49 -30.51 -20.81
N LYS A 166 -18.71 -31.06 -19.61
CA LYS A 166 -20.07 -31.30 -19.08
C LYS A 166 -20.75 -30.02 -18.59
N SER A 167 -20.00 -28.95 -18.34
CA SER A 167 -20.55 -27.66 -17.90
C SER A 167 -21.37 -26.99 -19.00
N LYS A 168 -22.57 -26.52 -18.66
CA LYS A 168 -23.42 -25.72 -19.56
C LYS A 168 -22.79 -24.37 -19.91
N LEU A 169 -21.88 -23.87 -19.08
CA LEU A 169 -21.18 -22.59 -19.26
C LEU A 169 -19.95 -22.70 -20.17
N MET A 170 -19.42 -23.91 -20.35
CA MET A 170 -18.19 -24.19 -21.13
C MET A 170 -18.49 -24.77 -22.52
N LYS A 171 -19.74 -25.18 -22.80
CA LYS A 171 -20.16 -25.52 -24.16
C LYS A 171 -19.99 -24.27 -25.02
N SER A 172 -19.01 -24.26 -25.92
CA SER A 172 -18.76 -23.11 -26.81
C SER A 172 -20.10 -22.66 -27.39
N SER A 173 -20.47 -21.40 -27.18
CA SER A 173 -21.53 -20.78 -27.97
C SER A 173 -21.00 -20.65 -29.39
N LYS A 174 -21.05 -21.75 -30.15
CA LYS A 174 -20.73 -21.78 -31.56
C LYS A 174 -21.93 -21.29 -32.37
N ASN A 175 -22.48 -20.15 -31.96
CA ASN A 175 -23.49 -19.42 -32.73
C ASN A 175 -22.87 -18.11 -33.23
N MET A 176 -21.75 -18.23 -33.96
CA MET A 176 -21.30 -17.15 -34.82
C MET A 176 -22.25 -17.03 -36.01
N ARG A 177 -22.98 -15.91 -36.01
CA ARG A 177 -23.61 -15.24 -37.15
C ARG A 177 -24.70 -16.02 -37.89
N GLY A 178 -25.91 -15.49 -37.77
CA GLY A 178 -26.80 -15.40 -38.92
C GLY A 178 -26.04 -14.79 -40.10
N ARG A 179 -25.63 -15.63 -41.06
CA ARG A 179 -25.51 -15.22 -42.45
C ARG A 179 -26.95 -15.03 -42.93
N SER A 180 -27.48 -13.83 -42.74
CA SER A 180 -28.59 -13.39 -43.58
C SER A 180 -28.06 -13.37 -45.01
N SER A 181 -28.53 -14.34 -45.80
CA SER A 181 -28.39 -14.35 -47.25
C SER A 181 -29.06 -13.09 -47.79
N GLY A 182 -28.27 -12.07 -48.09
CA GLY A 182 -28.67 -10.88 -48.81
C GLY A 182 -29.22 -11.27 -50.19
N LYS A 183 -30.55 -11.22 -50.27
CA LYS A 183 -31.43 -11.05 -51.43
C LYS A 183 -30.72 -10.82 -52.78
N LYS A 184 -30.92 -11.77 -53.72
CA LYS A 184 -30.80 -11.52 -55.16
C LYS A 184 -31.69 -10.32 -55.53
N ARG A 185 -31.13 -9.31 -56.20
CA ARG A 185 -31.85 -8.39 -57.07
C ARG A 185 -31.46 -8.73 -58.52
N LYS A 186 -32.42 -9.23 -59.29
CA LYS A 186 -32.55 -8.97 -60.72
C LYS A 186 -33.69 -7.98 -60.85
#